data_AF-A0A0R3R8H8-F1
#
_entry.id   AF-A0A0R3R8H8-F1
#
_cell.length_a   1.000
_cell.length_b   1.000
_cell.length_c   1.000
_cell.angle_alpha   90.00
_cell.angle_beta   90.00
_cell.angle_gamma   90.00
#
_symmetry.space_group_name_H-M   'P 1'
#
loop_
_entity.id
_entity.type
_entity.pdbx_description
1 polymer ?
#
loop_
_entity_poly.entity_id
_entity_poly.type
_entity_poly.pdbx_seq_one_letter_code
_entity_poly.pdbx_strand_id
1 'polypeptide(L)'
;LHYKLKGTDFYTKIRPHAHEFLRRMASLYEMHIISYGERQYAHRIAEFLDPEKIYFGHRILSRDELFSAMYKTRNMQALFPCGDHMIVMIDDRPDVWQYSDALIQVKPYRFFKEIGDINAPRNEKGEPILSGSYAEQDMESEDDETLEYIALVLTKVHSAFYELFDSAKVNRFPDLKGIISYLRKQVLRECSIVLSGIVPVGVDIKKTEVYRLCVQFGAVVTDNVNNSTTHVIAARWGTTKVHEAEKLSNIHIVNPKWLFTCVERWEKADEKEFELLKDEARSTEKLQGGIIVVDEISRLPTLGKETLSLMTGE
;
A
#
# COMPACT_ATOMS: atom_id res chain seq x y z
N LEU A 1 -12.55 -16.98 13.27
CA LEU A 1 -12.44 -16.98 14.74
C LEU A 1 -13.63 -16.21 15.31
N HIS A 2 -14.29 -16.73 16.33
CA HIS A 2 -15.38 -16.07 17.05
C HIS A 2 -15.01 -15.97 18.53
N TYR A 3 -15.22 -14.81 19.13
CA TYR A 3 -14.94 -14.55 20.55
C TYR A 3 -15.78 -13.37 21.05
N LYS A 4 -15.86 -13.23 22.37
CA LYS A 4 -16.67 -12.20 23.02
C LYS A 4 -15.79 -11.28 23.86
N LEU A 5 -15.95 -9.97 23.69
CA LEU A 5 -15.30 -8.94 24.53
C LEU A 5 -16.37 -7.99 25.07
N LYS A 6 -16.40 -7.78 26.39
CA LYS A 6 -17.35 -6.88 27.08
C LYS A 6 -18.82 -7.09 26.68
N GLY A 7 -19.22 -8.33 26.36
CA GLY A 7 -20.58 -8.64 25.95
C GLY A 7 -20.86 -8.53 24.45
N THR A 8 -19.91 -8.04 23.65
CA THR A 8 -20.00 -7.92 22.19
C THR A 8 -19.32 -9.09 21.51
N ASP A 9 -20.00 -9.69 20.53
CA ASP A 9 -19.47 -10.76 19.69
C ASP A 9 -18.60 -10.20 18.56
N PHE A 10 -17.39 -10.76 18.42
CA PHE A 10 -16.43 -10.41 17.38
C PHE A 10 -16.14 -11.62 16.50
N TYR A 11 -16.08 -11.37 15.20
CA TYR A 11 -15.66 -12.33 14.20
C TYR A 11 -14.37 -11.81 13.55
N THR A 12 -13.33 -12.63 13.55
CA THR A 12 -12.04 -12.28 12.96
C THR A 12 -11.60 -13.38 12.01
N LYS A 13 -11.24 -13.00 10.79
CA LYS A 13 -10.54 -13.84 9.85
C LYS A 13 -9.06 -13.45 9.88
N ILE A 14 -8.19 -14.43 10.09
CA ILE A 14 -6.75 -14.26 9.98
C ILE A 14 -6.39 -14.34 8.49
N ARG A 15 -5.57 -13.40 8.03
CA ARG A 15 -5.08 -13.38 6.65
C ARG A 15 -4.32 -14.68 6.34
N PRO A 16 -4.49 -15.28 5.15
CA PRO A 16 -3.72 -16.45 4.74
C PRO A 16 -2.22 -16.24 4.97
N HIS A 17 -1.51 -17.33 5.29
CA HIS A 17 -0.07 -17.35 5.56
C HIS A 17 0.42 -16.59 6.82
N ALA A 18 -0.46 -16.00 7.64
CA ALA A 18 -0.04 -15.17 8.78
C ALA A 18 0.90 -15.86 9.78
N HIS A 19 0.64 -17.12 10.16
CA HIS A 19 1.52 -17.82 11.10
C HIS A 19 2.89 -18.17 10.50
N GLU A 20 2.93 -18.50 9.20
CA GLU A 20 4.19 -18.76 8.48
C GLU A 20 4.99 -17.47 8.34
N PHE A 21 4.31 -16.37 8.00
CA PHE A 21 4.89 -15.03 7.96
C PHE A 21 5.54 -14.66 9.30
N LEU A 22 4.82 -14.77 10.42
CA LEU A 22 5.36 -14.43 11.74
C LEU A 22 6.57 -15.29 12.10
N ARG A 23 6.51 -16.60 11.83
CA ARG A 23 7.64 -17.50 12.10
C ARG A 23 8.89 -17.12 11.30
N ARG A 24 8.72 -16.79 10.01
CA ARG A 24 9.82 -16.39 9.13
C ARG A 24 10.37 -15.02 9.50
N MET A 25 9.51 -14.06 9.84
CA MET A 25 9.96 -12.70 10.19
C MET A 25 10.60 -12.64 11.57
N ALA A 26 10.23 -13.52 12.51
CA ALA A 26 10.81 -13.57 13.86
C ALA A 26 12.32 -13.87 13.88
N SER A 27 12.86 -14.52 12.83
CA SER A 27 14.32 -14.75 12.73
C SER A 27 15.08 -13.54 12.19
N LEU A 28 14.38 -12.52 11.67
CA LEU A 28 14.96 -11.34 11.01
C LEU A 28 14.63 -10.03 11.75
N TYR A 29 13.49 -9.96 12.43
CA TYR A 29 12.95 -8.74 13.01
C TYR A 29 12.43 -8.96 14.44
N GLU A 30 12.69 -7.99 15.32
CA GLU A 30 11.92 -7.85 16.55
C GLU A 30 10.56 -7.19 16.23
N MET A 31 9.47 -7.94 16.45
CA MET A 31 8.14 -7.52 16.01
C MET A 31 7.34 -6.81 17.11
N HIS A 32 6.63 -5.76 16.72
CA HIS A 32 5.73 -4.95 17.56
C HIS A 32 4.33 -4.89 16.94
N ILE A 33 3.28 -4.89 17.76
CA ILE A 33 1.91 -4.56 17.33
C ILE A 33 1.61 -3.12 17.71
N ILE A 34 1.13 -2.32 16.76
CA ILE A 34 0.65 -0.95 16.99
C ILE A 34 -0.74 -0.81 16.33
N SER A 35 -1.79 -0.74 17.15
CA SER A 35 -3.18 -0.81 16.70
C SER A 35 -4.05 0.29 17.30
N TYR A 36 -5.05 0.74 16.54
CA TYR A 36 -6.13 1.63 17.03
C TYR A 36 -7.27 0.85 17.72
N GLY A 37 -7.17 -0.48 17.85
CA GLY A 37 -8.09 -1.26 18.67
C GLY A 37 -7.86 -1.03 20.16
N GLU A 38 -8.91 -1.22 20.97
CA GLU A 38 -8.80 -1.20 22.45
C GLU A 38 -7.82 -2.26 22.95
N ARG A 39 -7.25 -2.04 24.15
CA ARG A 39 -6.28 -2.94 24.75
C ARG A 39 -6.74 -4.39 24.78
N GLN A 40 -7.96 -4.65 25.25
CA GLN A 40 -8.51 -6.01 25.32
C GLN A 40 -8.64 -6.67 23.95
N TYR A 41 -8.97 -5.89 22.91
CA TYR A 41 -9.05 -6.38 21.54
C TYR A 41 -7.66 -6.71 20.99
N ALA A 42 -6.71 -5.78 21.10
CA ALA A 42 -5.35 -5.97 20.60
C ALA A 42 -4.68 -7.20 21.24
N HIS A 43 -4.79 -7.35 22.56
CA HIS A 43 -4.27 -8.51 23.27
C HIS A 43 -4.97 -9.81 22.87
N ARG A 44 -6.29 -9.80 22.67
CA ARG A 44 -7.04 -10.98 22.22
C ARG A 44 -6.61 -11.44 20.83
N ILE A 45 -6.39 -10.52 19.90
CA ILE A 45 -5.87 -10.86 18.56
C ILE A 45 -4.44 -11.39 18.66
N ALA A 46 -3.59 -10.77 19.50
CA ALA A 46 -2.24 -11.26 19.72
C ALA A 46 -2.21 -12.68 20.28
N GLU A 47 -3.13 -13.05 21.20
CA GLU A 47 -3.25 -14.42 21.71
C GLU A 47 -3.58 -15.45 20.62
N PHE A 48 -4.37 -15.08 19.60
CA PHE A 48 -4.66 -15.97 18.48
C PHE A 48 -3.45 -16.14 17.54
N LEU A 49 -2.62 -15.10 17.40
CA LEU A 49 -1.45 -15.11 16.52
C LEU A 49 -0.20 -15.70 17.18
N ASP A 50 -0.03 -15.45 18.47
CA ASP A 50 1.16 -15.71 19.26
C ASP A 50 0.80 -16.24 20.67
N PRO A 51 0.20 -17.45 20.76
CA PRO A 51 -0.26 -18.01 22.03
C PRO A 51 0.88 -18.25 23.03
N GLU A 52 2.08 -18.54 22.53
CA GLU A 52 3.29 -18.76 23.34
C GLU A 52 4.06 -17.48 23.65
N LYS A 53 3.63 -16.32 23.11
CA LYS A 53 4.22 -15.00 23.31
C LYS A 53 5.68 -14.90 22.84
N ILE A 54 6.04 -15.67 21.82
CA ILE A 54 7.40 -15.73 21.27
C ILE A 54 7.65 -14.63 20.22
N TYR A 55 6.60 -14.11 19.58
CA TYR A 55 6.71 -13.13 18.50
C TYR A 55 6.61 -11.68 19.01
N PHE A 56 5.63 -11.38 19.84
CA PHE A 56 5.37 -10.00 20.29
C PHE A 56 5.66 -9.81 21.78
N GLY A 57 5.46 -10.84 22.61
CA GLY A 57 5.61 -10.71 24.06
C GLY A 57 4.75 -9.57 24.63
N HIS A 58 5.41 -8.55 25.18
CA HIS A 58 4.76 -7.35 25.71
C HIS A 58 4.78 -6.14 24.75
N ARG A 59 5.32 -6.29 23.53
CA ARG A 59 5.50 -5.22 22.53
C ARG A 59 4.19 -4.93 21.78
N ILE A 60 3.13 -4.61 22.51
CA ILE A 60 1.79 -4.34 21.98
C ILE A 60 1.37 -2.96 22.46
N LEU A 61 1.16 -2.04 21.52
CA LEU A 61 0.55 -0.73 21.72
C LEU A 61 -0.86 -0.75 21.14
N SER A 62 -1.84 -0.56 22.01
CA SER A 62 -3.24 -0.41 21.64
C SER A 62 -3.63 1.06 21.67
N ARG A 63 -4.87 1.37 21.28
CA ARG A 63 -5.45 2.72 21.32
C ARG A 63 -5.25 3.42 22.66
N ASP A 64 -5.27 2.64 23.74
CA ASP A 64 -5.23 3.15 25.11
C ASP A 64 -3.82 3.67 25.48
N GLU A 65 -2.79 3.26 24.74
CA GLU A 65 -1.39 3.69 24.92
C GLU A 65 -0.87 4.61 23.80
N LEU A 66 -1.64 4.86 22.72
CA LEU A 66 -1.19 5.71 21.62
C LEU A 66 -1.14 7.20 22.03
N PHE A 67 -0.03 7.87 21.73
CA PHE A 67 0.13 9.32 21.96
C PHE A 67 -0.75 10.21 21.07
N SER A 68 -1.36 9.64 20.02
CA SER A 68 -2.24 10.36 19.12
C SER A 68 -3.36 9.46 18.64
N ALA A 69 -4.59 10.00 18.66
CA ALA A 69 -5.76 9.35 18.11
C ALA A 69 -5.73 9.26 16.56
N MET A 70 -4.87 10.02 15.88
CA MET A 70 -4.84 10.14 14.42
C MET A 70 -3.57 9.60 13.78
N TYR A 71 -2.41 9.71 14.44
CA TYR A 71 -1.13 9.38 13.83
C TYR A 71 -0.31 8.43 14.69
N LYS A 72 0.11 7.29 14.13
CA LYS A 72 0.98 6.32 14.82
C LYS A 72 2.42 6.81 14.92
N THR A 73 2.85 7.74 14.06
CA THR A 73 4.22 8.28 13.99
C THR A 73 4.77 8.80 15.32
N ARG A 74 3.92 9.41 16.17
CA ARG A 74 4.35 9.92 17.48
C ARG A 74 4.85 8.81 18.42
N ASN A 75 4.38 7.58 18.26
CA ASN A 75 4.83 6.45 19.06
C ASN A 75 6.27 6.03 18.71
N MET A 76 6.76 6.35 17.51
CA MET A 76 8.10 5.93 17.06
C MET A 76 9.19 6.58 17.91
N GLN A 77 9.05 7.87 18.25
CA GLN A 77 10.01 8.56 19.10
C GLN A 77 10.04 7.99 20.53
N ALA A 78 8.89 7.54 21.04
CA ALA A 78 8.78 6.98 22.38
C ALA A 78 9.28 5.52 22.46
N LEU A 79 8.97 4.70 21.45
CA LEU A 79 9.42 3.32 21.35
C LEU A 79 10.92 3.21 21.04
N PHE A 80 11.42 4.13 20.21
CA PHE A 80 12.76 4.05 19.65
C PHE A 80 13.50 5.40 19.86
N PRO A 81 13.82 5.74 21.13
CA PRO A 81 14.41 7.03 21.48
C PRO A 81 15.80 7.25 20.87
N CYS A 82 16.49 6.18 20.49
CA CYS A 82 17.79 6.21 19.85
C CYS A 82 17.73 6.36 18.31
N GLY A 83 16.54 6.58 17.77
CA GLY A 83 16.31 6.85 16.35
C GLY A 83 15.57 5.73 15.61
N ASP A 84 15.07 6.07 14.43
CA ASP A 84 14.17 5.24 13.63
C ASP A 84 14.82 4.60 12.39
N HIS A 85 16.15 4.58 12.37
CA HIS A 85 16.98 4.12 11.25
C HIS A 85 16.92 2.60 11.02
N MET A 86 16.51 1.80 12.01
CA MET A 86 16.35 0.34 11.90
C MET A 86 14.88 -0.09 11.93
N ILE A 87 13.94 0.83 11.70
CA ILE A 87 12.52 0.50 11.75
C ILE A 87 11.95 0.39 10.35
N VAL A 88 11.20 -0.69 10.14
CA VAL A 88 10.32 -0.89 9.00
C VAL A 88 8.90 -1.10 9.53
N MET A 89 7.92 -0.54 8.84
CA MET A 89 6.50 -0.67 9.20
C MET A 89 5.77 -1.38 8.07
N ILE A 90 4.81 -2.23 8.45
CA ILE A 90 3.81 -2.76 7.52
C ILE A 90 2.43 -2.29 8.00
N ASP A 91 1.68 -1.65 7.12
CA ASP A 91 0.35 -1.12 7.43
C ASP A 91 -0.39 -0.89 6.11
N ASP A 92 -1.71 -1.07 6.09
CA ASP A 92 -2.51 -0.84 4.88
C ASP A 92 -2.81 0.64 4.66
N ARG A 93 -2.59 1.45 5.70
CA ARG A 93 -2.92 2.87 5.75
C ARG A 93 -1.68 3.76 5.82
N PRO A 94 -1.31 4.44 4.73
CA PRO A 94 -0.15 5.34 4.75
C PRO A 94 -0.42 6.67 5.46
N ASP A 95 -1.68 7.10 5.54
CA ASP A 95 -2.11 8.35 6.18
C ASP A 95 -1.80 8.38 7.68
N VAL A 96 -2.05 7.27 8.40
CA VAL A 96 -1.80 7.18 9.84
C VAL A 96 -0.30 7.19 10.18
N TRP A 97 0.55 6.96 9.17
CA TRP A 97 2.01 7.02 9.25
C TRP A 97 2.61 8.26 8.59
N GLN A 98 1.77 9.23 8.22
CA GLN A 98 2.19 10.45 7.51
C GLN A 98 3.07 10.16 6.29
N TYR A 99 2.79 9.06 5.59
CA TYR A 99 3.51 8.63 4.38
C TYR A 99 5.02 8.45 4.60
N SER A 100 5.42 7.95 5.78
CA SER A 100 6.82 7.67 6.11
C SER A 100 7.48 6.74 5.09
N ASP A 101 8.71 7.05 4.69
CA ASP A 101 9.50 6.22 3.77
C ASP A 101 9.77 4.80 4.32
N ALA A 102 9.72 4.62 5.64
CA ALA A 102 9.88 3.32 6.30
C ALA A 102 8.63 2.43 6.23
N LEU A 103 7.50 2.92 5.70
CA LEU A 103 6.26 2.15 5.58
C LEU A 103 6.19 1.34 4.28
N ILE A 104 6.20 0.03 4.39
CA ILE A 104 5.78 -0.87 3.31
C ILE A 104 4.26 -1.00 3.37
N GLN A 105 3.57 -0.32 2.46
CA GLN A 105 2.12 -0.40 2.39
C GLN A 105 1.69 -1.80 1.96
N VAL A 106 0.71 -2.37 2.68
CA VAL A 106 0.14 -3.68 2.34
C VAL A 106 -1.25 -3.53 1.74
N LYS A 107 -1.67 -4.44 0.86
CA LYS A 107 -3.05 -4.48 0.37
C LYS A 107 -4.02 -4.65 1.56
N PRO A 108 -5.07 -3.83 1.71
CA PRO A 108 -6.06 -4.00 2.78
C PRO A 108 -6.69 -5.40 2.74
N TYR A 109 -6.79 -6.06 3.90
CA TYR A 109 -7.38 -7.40 3.97
C TYR A 109 -8.90 -7.33 4.16
N ARG A 110 -9.66 -7.55 3.10
CA ARG A 110 -11.14 -7.50 3.12
C ARG A 110 -11.78 -8.86 2.89
N PHE A 111 -11.78 -9.68 3.94
CA PHE A 111 -12.55 -10.93 3.94
C PHE A 111 -14.06 -10.66 4.02
N PHE A 112 -14.48 -9.74 4.90
CA PHE A 112 -15.88 -9.34 5.04
C PHE A 112 -16.15 -8.12 4.16
N LYS A 113 -16.67 -8.34 2.94
CA LYS A 113 -16.77 -7.31 1.88
C LYS A 113 -17.52 -6.04 2.31
N GLU A 114 -18.57 -6.19 3.11
CA GLU A 114 -19.42 -5.07 3.56
C GLU A 114 -18.86 -4.33 4.78
N ILE A 115 -17.77 -4.81 5.37
CA ILE A 115 -17.23 -4.31 6.63
C ILE A 115 -15.89 -3.62 6.37
N GLY A 116 -15.83 -2.31 6.64
CA GLY A 116 -14.59 -1.54 6.67
C GLY A 116 -13.76 -1.78 7.94
N ASP A 117 -12.75 -0.94 8.18
CA ASP A 117 -11.99 -0.98 9.43
C ASP A 117 -12.85 -0.49 10.61
N ILE A 118 -13.26 -1.43 11.47
CA ILE A 118 -14.07 -1.17 12.66
C ILE A 118 -13.34 -0.32 13.72
N ASN A 119 -12.00 -0.24 13.63
CA ASN A 119 -11.14 0.49 14.55
C ASN A 119 -10.50 1.74 13.92
N ALA A 120 -10.96 2.16 12.74
CA ALA A 120 -10.43 3.34 12.07
C ALA A 120 -10.52 4.59 12.98
N PRO A 121 -9.49 5.46 13.00
CA PRO A 121 -9.57 6.78 13.62
C PRO A 121 -10.80 7.54 13.15
N ARG A 122 -11.46 8.24 14.07
CA ARG A 122 -12.67 9.02 13.80
C ARG A 122 -12.37 10.52 13.88
N ASN A 123 -13.05 11.31 13.05
CA ASN A 123 -12.97 12.76 13.06
C ASN A 123 -13.70 13.33 14.28
N GLU A 124 -13.64 14.66 14.46
CA GLU A 124 -14.32 15.36 15.56
C GLU A 124 -15.85 15.16 15.56
N LYS A 125 -16.43 14.80 14.42
CA LYS A 125 -17.85 14.49 14.25
C LYS A 125 -18.19 13.01 14.52
N GLY A 126 -17.20 12.19 14.89
CA GLY A 126 -17.36 10.77 15.15
C GLY A 126 -17.45 9.89 13.90
N GLU A 127 -17.28 10.47 12.71
CA GLU A 127 -17.24 9.74 11.44
C GLU A 127 -15.85 9.13 11.25
N PRO A 128 -15.71 7.91 10.70
CA PRO A 128 -14.40 7.38 10.33
C PRO A 128 -13.68 8.36 9.42
N ILE A 129 -12.42 8.70 9.74
CA ILE A 129 -11.56 9.51 8.87
C ILE A 129 -11.28 8.64 7.64
N LEU A 130 -12.08 8.88 6.60
CA LEU A 130 -12.04 8.33 5.25
C LEU A 130 -11.65 6.84 5.18
N SER A 131 -12.64 5.95 5.28
CA SER A 131 -12.58 4.72 4.49
C SER A 131 -13.08 5.07 3.10
N GLY A 132 -12.21 5.12 2.09
CA GLY A 132 -12.67 5.16 0.70
C GLY A 132 -13.75 4.09 0.50
N SER A 133 -14.84 4.39 -0.20
CA SER A 133 -15.80 3.38 -0.61
C SER A 133 -15.17 2.53 -1.70
N TYR A 134 -14.57 1.41 -1.31
CA TYR A 134 -13.98 0.47 -2.24
C TYR A 134 -15.11 -0.30 -2.92
N ALA A 135 -15.31 -0.06 -4.21
CA ALA A 135 -16.28 -0.81 -5.00
C ALA A 135 -15.81 -2.25 -5.23
N GLU A 136 -16.80 -3.10 -5.38
CA GLU A 136 -16.75 -4.55 -5.48
C GLU A 136 -15.99 -5.02 -6.72
N GLN A 137 -14.79 -5.56 -6.52
CA GLN A 137 -14.33 -6.78 -7.19
C GLN A 137 -12.92 -7.09 -6.69
N ASP A 138 -12.83 -8.00 -5.73
CA ASP A 138 -11.66 -8.86 -5.66
C ASP A 138 -12.13 -10.28 -5.35
N MET A 139 -11.66 -11.18 -6.21
CA MET A 139 -11.84 -12.63 -6.21
C MET A 139 -11.36 -13.27 -4.90
N GLU A 140 -11.80 -14.50 -4.71
CA GLU A 140 -11.78 -15.34 -3.51
C GLU A 140 -10.60 -15.13 -2.54
N SER A 141 -10.94 -14.79 -1.30
CA SER A 141 -10.04 -14.51 -0.18
C SER A 141 -9.13 -15.67 0.28
N GLU A 142 -9.20 -16.82 -0.40
CA GLU A 142 -8.39 -17.99 -0.10
C GLU A 142 -7.01 -17.95 -0.80
N ASP A 143 -6.89 -17.20 -1.90
CA ASP A 143 -5.65 -17.03 -2.68
C ASP A 143 -4.92 -15.69 -2.35
N ASP A 144 -5.12 -15.14 -1.16
CA ASP A 144 -4.42 -13.91 -0.74
C ASP A 144 -2.95 -14.22 -0.38
N GLU A 145 -2.07 -14.02 -1.36
CA GLU A 145 -0.61 -14.22 -1.26
C GLU A 145 0.13 -12.98 -0.69
N THR A 146 -0.58 -11.95 -0.22
CA THR A 146 0.04 -10.67 0.15
C THR A 146 1.14 -10.84 1.19
N LEU A 147 0.92 -11.67 2.22
CA LEU A 147 1.93 -11.88 3.26
C LEU A 147 3.18 -12.61 2.73
N GLU A 148 3.07 -13.40 1.68
CA GLU A 148 4.23 -14.01 1.03
C GLU A 148 5.08 -12.96 0.31
N TYR A 149 4.44 -12.07 -0.44
CA TYR A 149 5.12 -10.94 -1.08
C TYR A 149 5.78 -10.03 -0.05
N ILE A 150 5.08 -9.67 1.03
CA ILE A 150 5.64 -8.84 2.10
C ILE A 150 6.81 -9.54 2.80
N ALA A 151 6.75 -10.85 3.04
CA ALA A 151 7.87 -11.60 3.58
C ALA A 151 9.11 -11.55 2.67
N LEU A 152 8.92 -11.66 1.36
CA LEU A 152 10.01 -11.52 0.38
C LEU A 152 10.62 -10.13 0.42
N VAL A 153 9.80 -9.07 0.43
CA VAL A 153 10.26 -7.69 0.51
C VAL A 153 11.04 -7.44 1.79
N LEU A 154 10.48 -7.82 2.95
CA LEU A 154 11.16 -7.66 4.24
C LEU A 154 12.48 -8.44 4.28
N THR A 155 12.53 -9.65 3.72
CA THR A 155 13.78 -10.42 3.62
C THR A 155 14.82 -9.66 2.77
N LYS A 156 14.44 -9.09 1.62
CA LYS A 156 15.33 -8.28 0.77
C LYS A 156 15.84 -7.03 1.51
N VAL A 157 14.95 -6.34 2.24
CA VAL A 157 15.29 -5.16 3.05
C VAL A 157 16.29 -5.51 4.14
N HIS A 158 16.04 -6.60 4.88
CA HIS A 158 16.94 -7.10 5.92
C HIS A 158 18.32 -7.45 5.35
N SER A 159 18.39 -8.23 4.27
CA SER A 159 19.66 -8.60 3.64
C SER A 159 20.44 -7.38 3.17
N ALA A 160 19.80 -6.44 2.47
CA ALA A 160 20.45 -5.23 2.00
C ALA A 160 20.98 -4.36 3.15
N PHE A 161 20.25 -4.30 4.27
CA PHE A 161 20.70 -3.59 5.46
C PHE A 161 21.99 -4.20 6.03
N TYR A 162 22.02 -5.53 6.23
CA TYR A 162 23.19 -6.18 6.82
C TYR A 162 24.39 -6.24 5.86
N GLU A 163 24.17 -6.36 4.55
CA GLU A 163 25.23 -6.21 3.54
C GLU A 163 25.90 -4.83 3.62
N LEU A 164 25.10 -3.76 3.76
CA LEU A 164 25.62 -2.41 3.95
C LEU A 164 26.28 -2.23 5.32
N PHE A 165 25.70 -2.80 6.37
CA PHE A 165 26.25 -2.74 7.72
C PHE A 165 27.64 -3.39 7.81
N ASP A 166 27.77 -4.60 7.26
CA ASP A 166 29.02 -5.36 7.27
C ASP A 166 30.09 -4.75 6.35
N SER A 167 29.68 -4.23 5.19
CA SER A 167 30.60 -3.59 4.24
C SER A 167 31.08 -2.22 4.70
N ALA A 168 30.25 -1.46 5.41
CA ALA A 168 30.55 -0.08 5.72
C ALA A 168 31.79 0.09 6.62
N LYS A 169 32.21 -0.89 7.44
CA LYS A 169 33.29 -0.71 8.45
C LYS A 169 33.20 0.62 9.23
N VAL A 170 32.00 1.19 9.40
CA VAL A 170 31.78 2.57 9.87
C VAL A 170 30.89 2.54 11.10
N ASN A 171 31.19 3.41 12.07
CA ASN A 171 30.48 3.65 13.33
C ASN A 171 29.04 4.23 13.16
N ARG A 172 28.38 4.03 12.02
CA ARG A 172 27.04 4.56 11.75
C ARG A 172 26.17 3.51 11.08
N PHE A 173 25.03 3.23 11.69
CA PHE A 173 24.03 2.32 11.14
C PHE A 173 23.49 2.83 9.79
N PRO A 174 23.32 1.95 8.79
CA PRO A 174 22.55 2.27 7.59
C PRO A 174 21.14 2.75 7.95
N ASP A 175 20.55 3.60 7.12
CA ASP A 175 19.17 4.05 7.29
C ASP A 175 18.24 3.18 6.42
N LEU A 176 17.36 2.41 7.06
CA LEU A 176 16.37 1.58 6.38
C LEU A 176 15.47 2.40 5.46
N LYS A 177 15.15 3.66 5.77
CA LYS A 177 14.34 4.51 4.88
C LYS A 177 15.00 4.66 3.51
N GLY A 178 16.32 4.89 3.51
CA GLY A 178 17.11 4.98 2.29
C GLY A 178 17.15 3.66 1.50
N ILE A 179 17.33 2.54 2.20
CA ILE A 179 17.35 1.20 1.60
C ILE A 179 15.99 0.87 0.98
N ILE A 180 14.92 1.03 1.73
CA ILE A 180 13.54 0.79 1.31
C ILE A 180 13.21 1.68 0.10
N SER A 181 13.54 2.98 0.16
CA SER A 181 13.36 3.91 -0.97
C SER A 181 14.14 3.47 -2.21
N TYR A 182 15.39 3.03 -2.05
CA TYR A 182 16.21 2.52 -3.14
C TYR A 182 15.61 1.27 -3.78
N LEU A 183 15.21 0.28 -2.97
CA LEU A 183 14.62 -0.97 -3.43
C LEU A 183 13.30 -0.73 -4.17
N ARG A 184 12.41 0.14 -3.66
CA ARG A 184 11.18 0.54 -4.38
C ARG A 184 11.51 1.08 -5.77
N LYS A 185 12.49 2.00 -5.86
CA LYS A 185 12.88 2.63 -7.12
C LYS A 185 13.49 1.66 -8.14
N GLN A 186 13.95 0.47 -7.72
CA GLN A 186 14.45 -0.51 -8.67
C GLN A 186 13.33 -1.25 -9.43
N VAL A 187 12.10 -1.24 -8.90
CA VAL A 187 11.00 -2.04 -9.47
C VAL A 187 10.62 -1.58 -10.87
N LEU A 188 10.38 -0.27 -11.05
CA LEU A 188 10.02 0.32 -12.34
C LEU A 188 11.15 1.21 -12.88
N ARG A 189 12.39 0.94 -12.47
CA ARG A 189 13.56 1.61 -13.03
C ARG A 189 13.55 1.48 -14.55
N GLU A 190 13.95 2.54 -15.23
CA GLU A 190 13.99 2.64 -16.71
C GLU A 190 12.61 2.60 -17.40
N CYS A 191 11.51 2.53 -16.65
CA CYS A 191 10.18 2.67 -17.23
C CYS A 191 9.84 4.16 -17.45
N SER A 192 9.63 4.55 -18.71
CA SER A 192 8.94 5.80 -19.07
C SER A 192 7.46 5.49 -19.35
N ILE A 193 6.58 6.03 -18.51
CA ILE A 193 5.16 5.71 -18.45
C ILE A 193 4.32 6.90 -18.90
N VAL A 194 3.32 6.62 -19.73
CA VAL A 194 2.26 7.58 -20.08
C VAL A 194 0.92 7.05 -19.54
N LEU A 195 0.17 7.90 -18.83
CA LEU A 195 -1.18 7.57 -18.35
C LEU A 195 -2.24 8.03 -19.36
N SER A 196 -3.19 7.15 -19.70
CA SER A 196 -4.25 7.45 -20.67
C SER A 196 -5.65 7.03 -20.20
N GLY A 197 -6.60 7.96 -20.20
CA GLY A 197 -8.00 7.69 -19.82
C GLY A 197 -8.20 7.30 -18.35
N ILE A 198 -7.17 7.50 -17.52
CA ILE A 198 -7.10 7.17 -16.09
C ILE A 198 -7.49 8.39 -15.24
N VAL A 199 -6.96 9.56 -15.59
CA VAL A 199 -7.14 10.79 -14.81
C VAL A 199 -8.29 11.61 -15.43
N PRO A 200 -9.29 12.05 -14.64
CA PRO A 200 -10.35 12.91 -15.14
C PRO A 200 -9.83 14.21 -15.75
N VAL A 201 -10.54 14.73 -16.75
CA VAL A 201 -10.17 15.98 -17.42
C VAL A 201 -10.17 17.14 -16.42
N GLY A 202 -9.09 17.93 -16.42
CA GLY A 202 -8.92 19.08 -15.52
C GLY A 202 -8.33 18.74 -14.15
N VAL A 203 -8.11 17.45 -13.83
CA VAL A 203 -7.37 17.04 -12.63
C VAL A 203 -5.87 17.03 -12.94
N ASP A 204 -5.08 17.61 -12.03
CA ASP A 204 -3.62 17.55 -12.11
C ASP A 204 -3.13 16.12 -11.87
N ILE A 205 -2.55 15.52 -12.91
CA ILE A 205 -2.00 14.16 -12.90
C ILE A 205 -0.99 13.97 -11.76
N LYS A 206 -0.21 14.99 -11.41
CA LYS A 206 0.84 14.88 -10.38
C LYS A 206 0.28 14.71 -8.97
N LYS A 207 -1.01 15.03 -8.78
CA LYS A 207 -1.71 14.87 -7.50
C LYS A 207 -2.41 13.51 -7.37
N THR A 208 -2.38 12.70 -8.42
CA THR A 208 -3.04 11.38 -8.43
C THR A 208 -2.16 10.32 -7.79
N GLU A 209 -2.79 9.32 -7.16
CA GLU A 209 -2.08 8.17 -6.58
C GLU A 209 -1.29 7.40 -7.64
N VAL A 210 -1.90 7.13 -8.78
CA VAL A 210 -1.25 6.42 -9.90
C VAL A 210 0.06 7.09 -10.33
N TYR A 211 0.11 8.43 -10.39
CA TYR A 211 1.34 9.16 -10.67
C TYR A 211 2.36 8.99 -9.54
N ARG A 212 1.92 9.13 -8.28
CA ARG A 212 2.79 8.96 -7.11
C ARG A 212 3.41 7.56 -7.06
N LEU A 213 2.62 6.51 -7.27
CA LEU A 213 3.10 5.12 -7.28
C LEU A 213 4.14 4.90 -8.37
N CYS A 214 3.88 5.35 -9.60
CA CYS A 214 4.86 5.28 -10.69
C CYS A 214 6.21 5.89 -10.28
N VAL A 215 6.19 7.14 -9.78
CA VAL A 215 7.42 7.85 -9.41
C VAL A 215 8.10 7.22 -8.19
N GLN A 216 7.33 6.81 -7.18
CA GLN A 216 7.84 6.18 -5.95
C GLN A 216 8.55 4.85 -6.26
N PHE A 217 8.07 4.11 -7.26
CA PHE A 217 8.65 2.85 -7.71
C PHE A 217 9.68 3.01 -8.85
N GLY A 218 10.09 4.26 -9.15
CA GLY A 218 11.25 4.55 -10.00
C GLY A 218 10.96 4.80 -11.48
N ALA A 219 9.69 4.86 -11.87
CA ALA A 219 9.31 5.23 -13.23
C ALA A 219 9.36 6.76 -13.46
N VAL A 220 9.60 7.14 -14.71
CA VAL A 220 9.43 8.51 -15.19
C VAL A 220 8.06 8.61 -15.84
N VAL A 221 7.22 9.56 -15.40
CA VAL A 221 5.89 9.77 -16.00
C VAL A 221 5.93 10.96 -16.96
N THR A 222 5.49 10.75 -18.20
CA THR A 222 5.42 11.80 -19.24
C THR A 222 3.98 12.04 -19.69
N ASP A 223 3.69 13.26 -20.15
CA ASP A 223 2.33 13.64 -20.55
C ASP A 223 1.90 12.97 -21.86
N ASN A 224 2.83 12.84 -22.81
CA ASN A 224 2.56 12.34 -24.17
C ASN A 224 3.50 11.20 -24.53
N VAL A 225 3.03 10.36 -25.47
CA VAL A 225 3.83 9.28 -26.07
C VAL A 225 4.97 9.90 -26.88
N ASN A 226 6.16 9.34 -26.70
CA ASN A 226 7.40 9.80 -27.32
C ASN A 226 8.37 8.62 -27.52
N ASN A 227 9.54 8.89 -28.12
CA ASN A 227 10.52 7.85 -28.45
C ASN A 227 11.13 7.13 -27.24
N SER A 228 11.08 7.71 -26.04
CA SER A 228 11.54 7.05 -24.81
C SER A 228 10.42 6.32 -24.08
N THR A 229 9.18 6.39 -24.56
CA THR A 229 8.02 5.77 -23.91
C THR A 229 8.15 4.25 -23.98
N THR A 230 8.01 3.62 -22.82
CA THR A 230 8.08 2.15 -22.67
C THR A 230 6.72 1.54 -22.38
N HIS A 231 5.86 2.27 -21.66
CA HIS A 231 4.54 1.79 -21.26
C HIS A 231 3.48 2.87 -21.44
N VAL A 232 2.30 2.47 -21.91
CA VAL A 232 1.06 3.22 -21.75
C VAL A 232 0.17 2.45 -20.80
N ILE A 233 -0.09 3.01 -19.63
CA ILE A 233 -1.12 2.48 -18.72
C ILE A 233 -2.43 3.14 -19.10
N ALA A 234 -3.41 2.35 -19.51
CA ALA A 234 -4.69 2.85 -19.99
C ALA A 234 -5.89 2.11 -19.41
N ALA A 235 -6.92 2.86 -19.05
CA ALA A 235 -8.17 2.30 -18.54
C ALA A 235 -9.10 1.77 -19.65
N ARG A 236 -8.89 2.21 -20.90
CA ARG A 236 -9.72 1.83 -22.05
C ARG A 236 -8.97 2.00 -23.36
N TRP A 237 -9.37 1.19 -24.33
CA TRP A 237 -8.99 1.37 -25.73
C TRP A 237 -9.64 2.61 -26.36
N GLY A 238 -9.10 3.05 -27.51
CA GLY A 238 -9.70 4.12 -28.32
C GLY A 238 -9.24 5.54 -27.98
N THR A 239 -8.34 5.71 -27.01
CA THR A 239 -7.75 7.03 -26.70
C THR A 239 -6.63 7.38 -27.68
N THR A 240 -6.41 8.68 -27.91
CA THR A 240 -5.32 9.16 -28.80
C THR A 240 -3.96 8.58 -28.40
N LYS A 241 -3.63 8.58 -27.11
CA LYS A 241 -2.35 8.07 -26.60
C LYS A 241 -2.19 6.56 -26.83
N VAL A 242 -3.28 5.78 -26.68
CA VAL A 242 -3.25 4.34 -26.97
C VAL A 242 -3.03 4.10 -28.46
N HIS A 243 -3.70 4.85 -29.34
CA HIS A 243 -3.48 4.74 -30.79
C HIS A 243 -2.11 5.22 -31.26
N GLU A 244 -1.52 6.21 -30.58
CA GLU A 244 -0.13 6.63 -30.83
C GLU A 244 0.86 5.53 -30.43
N ALA A 245 0.67 4.91 -29.27
CA ALA A 245 1.50 3.82 -28.81
C ALA A 245 1.38 2.56 -29.67
N GLU A 246 0.17 2.22 -30.14
CA GLU A 246 -0.07 1.05 -31.01
C GLU A 246 0.71 1.11 -32.33
N LYS A 247 1.03 2.31 -32.81
CA LYS A 247 1.82 2.51 -34.04
C LYS A 247 3.32 2.23 -33.83
N LEU A 248 3.77 2.12 -32.57
CA LEU A 248 5.15 1.92 -32.20
C LEU A 248 5.35 0.47 -31.73
N SER A 249 6.37 -0.22 -32.24
CA SER A 249 6.53 -1.67 -32.04
C SER A 249 7.02 -2.08 -30.65
N ASN A 250 7.46 -1.14 -29.82
CA ASN A 250 8.18 -1.41 -28.56
C ASN A 250 7.53 -0.76 -27.33
N ILE A 251 6.21 -0.55 -27.35
CA ILE A 251 5.47 0.02 -26.22
C ILE A 251 4.49 -1.01 -25.68
N HIS A 252 4.57 -1.28 -24.39
CA HIS A 252 3.59 -2.10 -23.69
C HIS A 252 2.34 -1.28 -23.39
N ILE A 253 1.18 -1.72 -23.89
CA ILE A 253 -0.12 -1.10 -23.60
C ILE A 253 -0.83 -1.98 -22.58
N VAL A 254 -0.83 -1.54 -21.32
CA VAL A 254 -1.29 -2.35 -20.18
C VAL A 254 -2.45 -1.68 -19.45
N ASN A 255 -3.27 -2.48 -18.78
CA ASN A 255 -4.31 -2.00 -17.88
C ASN A 255 -3.71 -1.54 -16.52
N PRO A 256 -4.44 -0.77 -15.69
CA PRO A 256 -3.93 -0.26 -14.41
C PRO A 256 -3.51 -1.34 -13.40
N LYS A 257 -4.05 -2.56 -13.51
CA LYS A 257 -3.74 -3.67 -12.60
C LYS A 257 -2.27 -4.05 -12.67
N TRP A 258 -1.61 -3.89 -13.83
CA TRP A 258 -0.17 -4.07 -13.97
C TRP A 258 0.63 -3.28 -12.93
N LEU A 259 0.35 -1.98 -12.80
CA LEU A 259 1.05 -1.12 -11.83
C LEU A 259 0.79 -1.57 -10.39
N PHE A 260 -0.47 -1.89 -10.07
CA PHE A 260 -0.83 -2.32 -8.73
C PHE A 260 -0.16 -3.65 -8.35
N THR A 261 -0.12 -4.62 -9.28
CA THR A 261 0.61 -5.86 -9.09
C THR A 261 2.11 -5.59 -8.90
N CYS A 262 2.70 -4.65 -9.65
CA CYS A 262 4.09 -4.27 -9.44
C CYS A 262 4.36 -3.70 -8.04
N VAL A 263 3.45 -2.83 -7.58
CA VAL A 263 3.51 -2.18 -6.26
C VAL A 263 3.27 -3.18 -5.13
N GLU A 264 2.38 -4.15 -5.31
CA GLU A 264 2.08 -5.18 -4.31
C GLU A 264 3.22 -6.18 -4.16
N ARG A 265 3.81 -6.62 -5.29
CA ARG A 265 4.90 -7.61 -5.31
C ARG A 265 6.29 -7.02 -5.12
N TRP A 266 6.44 -5.69 -5.28
CA TRP A 266 7.75 -5.02 -5.42
C TRP A 266 8.61 -5.69 -6.49
N GLU A 267 7.99 -5.95 -7.62
CA GLU A 267 8.59 -6.62 -8.77
C GLU A 267 7.91 -6.14 -10.04
N LYS A 268 8.65 -5.99 -11.14
CA LYS A 268 8.05 -5.64 -12.41
C LYS A 268 7.26 -6.84 -12.94
N ALA A 269 5.94 -6.75 -12.92
CA ALA A 269 5.06 -7.79 -13.41
C ALA A 269 5.19 -7.96 -14.94
N ASP A 270 4.97 -9.18 -15.45
CA ASP A 270 4.97 -9.45 -16.90
C ASP A 270 3.85 -8.65 -17.56
N GLU A 271 4.22 -7.75 -18.46
CA GLU A 271 3.28 -6.87 -19.15
C GLU A 271 2.23 -7.66 -19.94
N LYS A 272 2.55 -8.87 -20.41
CA LYS A 272 1.64 -9.72 -21.19
C LYS A 272 0.42 -10.17 -20.40
N GLU A 273 0.56 -10.37 -19.08
CA GLU A 273 -0.54 -10.76 -18.20
C GLU A 273 -1.58 -9.63 -18.04
N PHE A 274 -1.20 -8.40 -18.40
CA PHE A 274 -2.00 -7.19 -18.19
C PHE A 274 -2.17 -6.38 -19.47
N GLU A 275 -1.95 -6.99 -20.63
CA GLU A 275 -2.22 -6.37 -21.92
C GLU A 275 -3.67 -5.88 -21.95
N LEU A 276 -3.85 -4.62 -22.32
CA LEU A 276 -5.20 -4.08 -22.50
C LEU A 276 -5.81 -4.77 -23.72
N LEU A 277 -6.99 -5.40 -23.63
CA LEU A 277 -7.57 -6.13 -24.78
C LEU A 277 -8.64 -5.32 -25.50
N LYS A 278 -8.63 -5.30 -26.84
CA LYS A 278 -9.55 -4.47 -27.65
C LYS A 278 -11.03 -4.74 -27.37
N ASP A 279 -11.35 -5.94 -26.88
CA ASP A 279 -12.71 -6.39 -26.56
C ASP A 279 -13.21 -5.98 -25.17
N GLU A 280 -12.34 -5.52 -24.26
CA GLU A 280 -12.72 -4.90 -22.98
C GLU A 280 -13.46 -3.56 -23.18
N ALA A 281 -13.58 -3.11 -24.43
CA ALA A 281 -14.34 -1.95 -24.86
C ALA A 281 -15.87 -2.18 -24.98
N ARG A 282 -16.39 -3.39 -24.69
CA ARG A 282 -17.80 -3.76 -24.94
C ARG A 282 -18.59 -4.29 -23.75
N SER A 283 -18.12 -4.17 -22.51
CA SER A 283 -19.00 -4.28 -21.34
C SER A 283 -19.97 -3.10 -21.33
N THR A 284 -21.12 -3.31 -21.97
CA THR A 284 -22.27 -2.41 -21.99
C THR A 284 -22.94 -2.36 -20.62
N GLU A 285 -22.45 -1.53 -19.72
CA GLU A 285 -23.36 -0.81 -18.83
C GLU A 285 -23.74 0.51 -19.52
N LYS A 286 -24.99 0.56 -19.98
CA LYS A 286 -25.56 1.72 -20.65
C LYS A 286 -25.62 2.90 -19.68
N LEU A 287 -24.72 3.85 -19.92
CA LEU A 287 -24.82 5.30 -19.77
C LEU A 287 -26.19 5.85 -19.29
N GLN A 288 -26.25 6.23 -18.02
CA GLN A 288 -26.87 7.48 -17.58
C GLN A 288 -25.85 8.26 -16.77
N GLY A 289 -25.33 9.35 -17.33
CA GLY A 289 -24.36 10.25 -16.68
C GLY A 289 -22.97 9.61 -16.57
N GLY A 290 -21.99 10.18 -17.26
CA GLY A 290 -20.64 9.62 -17.33
C GLY A 290 -20.04 9.33 -15.96
N ILE A 291 -19.46 8.13 -15.79
CA ILE A 291 -18.46 7.69 -14.81
C ILE A 291 -18.41 6.15 -14.93
N ILE A 292 -17.52 5.59 -15.77
CA ILE A 292 -17.11 4.16 -15.69
C ILE A 292 -15.70 4.04 -16.30
N VAL A 293 -14.68 4.46 -15.53
CA VAL A 293 -13.52 3.72 -14.95
C VAL A 293 -12.87 4.70 -13.96
N VAL A 294 -13.73 5.42 -13.24
CA VAL A 294 -13.39 6.44 -12.26
C VAL A 294 -13.52 5.80 -10.87
N ASP A 295 -14.18 4.65 -10.77
CA ASP A 295 -14.44 3.99 -9.50
C ASP A 295 -13.16 3.45 -8.82
N GLU A 296 -12.27 2.75 -9.52
CA GLU A 296 -10.99 2.32 -8.92
C GLU A 296 -9.93 3.43 -8.87
N ILE A 297 -9.91 4.32 -9.87
CA ILE A 297 -8.84 5.32 -10.00
C ILE A 297 -9.14 6.63 -9.25
N SER A 298 -10.41 6.98 -9.04
CA SER A 298 -10.83 8.17 -8.26
C SER A 298 -11.26 7.86 -6.83
N ARG A 299 -11.19 6.60 -6.38
CA ARG A 299 -11.54 6.22 -5.00
C ARG A 299 -10.37 5.70 -4.17
N LEU A 300 -9.14 5.83 -4.69
CA LEU A 300 -7.92 5.84 -3.89
C LEU A 300 -7.74 7.23 -3.27
N PRO A 301 -7.27 7.34 -2.01
CA PRO A 301 -7.43 8.54 -1.19
C PRO A 301 -6.91 9.79 -1.90
N THR A 302 -7.84 10.67 -2.30
CA THR A 302 -7.53 12.06 -2.59
C THR A 302 -6.94 12.67 -1.33
N LEU A 303 -5.77 13.33 -1.46
CA LEU A 303 -5.34 14.31 -0.47
C LEU A 303 -6.53 15.24 -0.21
N GLY A 304 -7.09 15.19 0.99
CA GLY A 304 -8.05 16.19 1.42
C GLY A 304 -7.41 17.55 1.25
N LYS A 305 -8.12 18.48 0.62
CA LYS A 305 -7.68 19.89 0.51
C LYS A 305 -7.30 20.48 1.88
N GLU A 306 -7.84 19.94 2.98
CA GLU A 306 -7.52 20.30 4.36
C GLU A 306 -6.12 19.85 4.81
N THR A 307 -5.59 18.73 4.31
CA THR A 307 -4.22 18.28 4.63
C THR A 307 -3.16 19.13 3.94
N LEU A 308 -3.46 19.65 2.73
CA LEU A 308 -2.59 20.60 2.04
C LEU A 308 -2.56 21.97 2.74
N SER A 309 -3.68 22.43 3.31
CA SER A 309 -3.69 23.70 4.05
C SER A 309 -2.95 23.61 5.38
N LEU A 310 -2.87 22.42 6.00
CA LEU A 310 -2.07 22.18 7.22
C LEU A 310 -0.57 22.04 6.95
N MET A 311 -0.16 21.83 5.70
CA MET A 311 1.26 21.73 5.28
C MET A 311 1.84 23.06 4.76
N THR A 312 0.99 24.04 4.44
CA THR A 312 1.40 25.42 4.16
C THR A 312 1.07 26.28 5.37
N GLY A 313 1.91 26.26 6.39
CA GLY A 313 1.83 27.21 7.49
C GLY A 313 2.10 28.63 6.98
N GLU A 314 1.03 29.38 6.75
CA GLU A 314 0.87 30.70 7.40
C GLU A 314 0.00 30.50 8.64
#